data_AF-A0A0F8XBZ2-F1
#
_entry.id   AF-A0A0F8XBZ2-F1
#
_cell.length_a   1.000
_cell.length_b   1.000
_cell.length_c   1.000
_cell.angle_alpha   90.00
_cell.angle_beta   90.00
_cell.angle_gamma   90.00
#
_symmetry.space_group_name_H-M   'P 1'
#
loop_
_entity.id
_entity.type
_entity.pdbx_description
1 polymer ?
#
loop_
_entity_poly.entity_id
_entity_poly.type
_entity_poly.pdbx_seq_one_letter_code
_entity_poly.pdbx_strand_id
1 'polypeptide(L)' 'MSLWSSYRALSPKTRALFGVGVMAWASIGLWTSPQVEQAMGMVPTTEEQAELDRKLSIRVSRVDKDGN' A
#
# COMPACT_ATOMS: atom_id res chain seq x y z
N MET A 1 9.26 -29.26 9.11
CA MET A 1 8.38 -28.38 9.92
C MET A 1 7.89 -27.24 9.04
N SER A 2 6.63 -26.83 9.17
CA SER A 2 6.09 -25.69 8.42
C SER A 2 6.57 -24.37 9.02
N LEU A 3 6.78 -23.35 8.18
CA LEU A 3 7.08 -21.98 8.62
C LEU A 3 6.04 -21.45 9.61
N TRP A 4 4.78 -21.87 9.44
CA TRP A 4 3.69 -21.54 10.36
C TRP A 4 3.89 -22.15 11.76
N SER A 5 4.38 -23.39 11.83
CA SER A 5 4.69 -24.06 13.10
C SER A 5 5.83 -23.36 13.82
N SER A 6 6.87 -22.95 13.09
CA SER A 6 8.01 -22.23 13.66
C SER A 6 7.58 -20.85 14.19
N TYR A 7 6.77 -20.10 13.44
CA TYR A 7 6.23 -18.82 13.88
C TYR A 7 5.40 -18.94 15.18
N ARG A 8 4.55 -19.97 15.25
CA ARG A 8 3.66 -20.19 16.39
C ARG A 8 4.39 -20.72 17.63
N ALA A 9 5.55 -21.34 17.46
CA ALA A 9 6.42 -21.79 18.55
C ALA A 9 7.16 -20.64 19.27
N LEU A 10 7.21 -19.44 18.68
CA LEU A 10 7.82 -18.27 19.32
C LEU A 10 6.98 -17.74 20.49
N SER A 11 7.67 -17.14 21.46
CA SER A 11 7.01 -16.43 22.56
C SER A 11 6.12 -15.29 22.02
N PRO A 12 5.01 -14.94 22.70
CA PRO A 12 4.12 -13.86 22.25
C PRO A 12 4.84 -12.52 22.03
N LYS A 13 5.81 -12.19 22.89
CA LYS A 13 6.62 -10.97 22.78
C LYS A 13 7.50 -10.98 21.53
N THR A 14 8.14 -12.11 21.24
CA THR A 14 9.01 -12.24 20.06
C THR A 14 8.20 -12.18 18.77
N ARG A 15 6.99 -12.74 18.74
CA ARG A 15 6.06 -12.60 17.60
C ARG A 15 5.66 -11.15 17.36
N ALA A 16 5.33 -10.41 18.42
CA ALA A 16 5.00 -9.00 18.32
C ALA A 16 6.19 -8.18 17.80
N LEU A 17 7.39 -8.39 18.35
CA LEU A 17 8.60 -7.71 17.88
C LEU A 17 8.91 -8.02 16.42
N PHE A 18 8.80 -9.29 16.01
CA PHE A 18 8.98 -9.70 14.63
C PHE A 18 7.96 -9.03 13.70
N GLY A 19 6.68 -9.03 14.09
CA GLY A 19 5.62 -8.38 13.33
C GLY A 19 5.88 -6.87 13.16
N VAL A 20 6.27 -6.18 14.23
CA VAL A 20 6.64 -4.76 14.17
C VAL A 20 7.86 -4.54 13.26
N GLY A 21 8.87 -5.41 13.33
CA GLY A 21 10.04 -5.35 12.45
C GLY A 21 9.68 -5.49 10.97
N VAL A 22 8.82 -6.45 10.63
CA VAL A 22 8.32 -6.63 9.25
C VAL A 22 7.53 -5.41 8.78
N MET A 23 6.64 -4.89 9.62
CA MET A 23 5.86 -3.69 9.29
C MET A 23 6.77 -2.47 9.09
N ALA A 24 7.75 -2.26 9.97
CA ALA A 24 8.71 -1.16 9.85
C ALA A 24 9.53 -1.28 8.54
N TRP A 25 10.02 -2.48 8.22
CA TRP A 25 10.75 -2.73 6.97
C TRP A 25 9.89 -2.46 5.73
N ALA A 26 8.64 -2.94 5.72
CA ALA A 26 7.70 -2.68 4.64
C ALA A 26 7.39 -1.18 4.49
N SER A 27 7.19 -0.46 5.60
CA SER A 27 6.97 0.99 5.57
C SER A 27 8.16 1.75 5.00
N ILE A 28 9.39 1.37 5.36
CA ILE A 28 10.61 1.95 4.78
C ILE A 28 10.64 1.69 3.28
N GLY A 29 10.37 0.45 2.85
CA GLY A 29 10.32 0.08 1.42
C GLY A 29 9.32 0.94 0.63
N LEU A 30 8.12 1.14 1.16
CA LEU A 30 7.09 2.00 0.55
C LEU A 30 7.52 3.47 0.51
N TRP A 31 8.16 3.98 1.57
CA TRP A 31 8.66 5.35 1.59
C TRP A 31 9.79 5.57 0.59
N THR A 32 10.56 4.53 0.29
CA THR A 32 11.62 4.57 -0.73
C THR A 32 11.11 4.34 -2.17
N SER A 33 9.84 3.98 -2.36
CA SER A 33 9.26 3.71 -3.69
C SER A 33 9.42 4.89 -4.66
N PRO A 34 9.15 6.16 -4.26
CA PRO A 34 9.27 7.29 -5.18
C PRO A 34 10.71 7.53 -5.68
N GLN A 35 11.71 7.26 -4.85
CA GLN A 35 13.13 7.38 -5.22
C GLN A 35 13.55 6.26 -6.16
N VAL A 36 13.00 5.05 -5.97
CA VAL A 36 13.20 3.92 -6.86
C VAL A 36 12.52 4.15 -8.20
N GLU A 37 11.29 4.68 -8.22
CA GLU A 37 10.58 5.08 -9.45
C GLU A 37 11.33 6.17 -10.22
N GLN A 38 11.91 7.16 -9.52
CA GLN A 38 12.82 8.17 -10.09
C GLN A 38 14.06 7.54 -10.71
N ALA A 39 14.74 6.64 -9.99
CA ALA A 39 15.94 5.98 -10.49
C ALA A 39 15.67 5.04 -11.68
N MET A 40 14.48 4.42 -11.71
CA MET A 40 14.05 3.55 -12.81
C MET A 40 13.41 4.31 -13.98
N GLY A 41 13.32 5.65 -13.90
CA GLY A 41 12.73 6.48 -14.95
C GLY A 41 11.23 6.25 -15.16
N MET A 42 10.54 5.70 -14.15
CA MET A 42 9.10 5.40 -14.20
C MET A 42 8.26 6.51 -13.55
N VAL A 43 8.83 7.71 -13.40
CA VAL A 43 8.11 8.87 -12.88
C VAL A 43 7.20 9.40 -13.98
N PRO A 44 5.88 9.48 -13.75
CA PRO A 44 4.96 10.05 -14.73
C PRO A 44 5.33 11.51 -14.98
N THR A 45 5.25 11.91 -16.24
CA THR A 45 5.42 13.32 -16.62
C THR A 45 4.28 14.16 -16.05
N THR A 46 4.49 15.48 -15.95
CA THR A 46 3.48 16.41 -15.40
C THR A 46 2.16 16.36 -16.17
N GLU A 47 2.20 16.05 -17.47
CA GLU A 47 1.02 15.92 -18.32
C GLU A 47 0.24 14.63 -18.05
N GLU A 48 0.93 13.50 -17.89
CA GLU A 48 0.32 12.20 -17.57
C GLU A 48 -0.35 12.22 -16.19
N GLN A 49 0.25 12.92 -15.23
CA GLN A 49 -0.33 13.08 -13.89
C GLN A 49 -1.61 13.93 -13.93
N ALA A 50 -1.62 15.02 -14.70
CA ALA A 50 -2.82 15.83 -14.90
C ALA A 50 -3.94 15.06 -15.62
N GLU A 51 -3.60 14.21 -16.60
CA GLU A 51 -4.57 13.35 -17.27
C GLU A 51 -5.14 12.28 -16.33
N LEU A 52 -4.29 11.71 -15.46
CA LEU A 52 -4.71 10.74 -14.46
C LEU A 52 -5.64 11.37 -13.42
N ASP A 53 -5.31 12.54 -12.89
CA ASP A 53 -6.16 13.28 -11.94
C ASP A 53 -7.52 13.60 -12.56
N ARG A 54 -7.54 13.99 -13.83
CA ARG A 54 -8.78 14.20 -14.58
C ARG A 54 -9.59 12.90 -14.71
N LYS A 55 -8.95 11.76 -14.99
CA LYS A 55 -9.62 10.44 -15.09
C LYS A 55 -10.11 9.93 -13.73
N LEU A 56 -9.39 10.21 -12.65
CA LEU A 56 -9.72 9.80 -11.29
C LEU A 56 -10.79 10.68 -10.62
N SER A 57 -11.09 11.85 -11.19
CA SER A 57 -12.18 12.74 -10.75
C SER A 57 -13.59 12.19 -11.05
N ILE A 58 -13.85 10.96 -10.61
CA ILE A 58 -15.17 10.34 -10.75
C ILE A 58 -16.08 10.89 -9.65
N ARG A 59 -17.04 11.74 -10.03
CA ARG A 59 -18.10 12.19 -9.12
C ARG A 59 -19.15 11.09 -8.99
N VAL A 60 -19.12 10.36 -7.88
CA VAL A 60 -20.17 9.39 -7.52
C VAL A 60 -21.26 10.13 -6.75
N SER A 61 -22.39 10.37 -7.41
CA SER A 61 -23.62 10.83 -6.75
C SER A 61 -24.51 9.62 -6.45
N ARG A 62 -24.90 9.44 -5.19
CA ARG A 62 -25.93 8.48 -4.81
C ARG A 62 -27.29 9.02 -5.27
N VAL A 63 -27.99 8.27 -6.11
CA VAL A 63 -29.40 8.55 -6.44
C VAL A 63 -30.24 7.71 -5.49
N ASP A 64 -30.95 8.37 -4.57
CA ASP A 64 -31.95 7.68 -3.75
C ASP A 64 -33.20 7.43 -4.60
N LYS A 65 -33.63 6.16 -4.64
CA LYS A 65 -34.84 5.74 -5.35
C LYS A 65 -36.02 5.89 -4.41
N ASP A 66 -36.60 7.08 -4.36
CA ASP A 66 -37.92 7.28 -3.77
C ASP A 66 -38.99 7.02 -4.83
N GLY A 67 -39.79 5.97 -4.60
CA GLY A 67 -41.03 5.73 -5.34
C GLY A 67 -41.21 4.32 -5.88
N ASN A 68 -41.59 3.38 -5.02
CA ASN A 68 -42.76 2.49 -5.21
C ASN A 68 -43.01 1.67 -3.94
#